data_AF-A0A260Z474-F1
#
_entry.id   AF-A0A260Z474-F1
#
_cell.length_a   1.000
_cell.length_b   1.000
_cell.length_c   1.000
_cell.angle_alpha   90.00
_cell.angle_beta   90.00
_cell.angle_gamma   90.00
#
_symmetry.space_group_name_H-M   'P 1'
#
loop_
_entity.id
_entity.type
_entity.pdbx_description
1 polymer ?
#
loop_
_entity_poly.entity_id
_entity_poly.type
_entity_poly.pdbx_seq_one_letter_code
_entity_poly.pdbx_strand_id
1 'polypeptide(L)' 'MSGRGKGGKAKTGGKAKSRSSRAGLQFPVGRLHRILRKGNYAQRVGAGAPVYLAAVL' A
#
# COMPACT_ATOMS: atom_id res chain seq x y z
N MET A 1 3.27 -31.65 13.54
CA MET A 1 2.65 -30.31 13.47
C MET A 1 3.65 -29.34 12.85
N SER A 2 3.62 -29.10 11.53
CA SER A 2 4.43 -28.04 10.91
C SER A 2 3.54 -26.87 10.52
N GLY A 3 3.64 -25.78 11.28
CA GLY A 3 2.85 -24.58 11.09
C GLY A 3 3.20 -23.90 9.77
N ARG A 4 2.27 -23.91 8.82
CA ARG A 4 2.31 -23.05 7.63
C ARG A 4 2.10 -21.60 8.10
N GLY A 5 3.19 -20.89 8.37
CA GLY A 5 3.17 -19.48 8.77
C GLY A 5 2.39 -18.60 7.79
N LYS A 6 1.58 -17.68 8.36
CA LYS A 6 0.70 -16.73 7.66
C LYS A 6 1.42 -16.05 6.47
N GLY A 7 0.93 -16.30 5.26
CA GLY A 7 1.09 -15.41 4.10
C GLY A 7 2.42 -15.44 3.35
N GLY A 8 3.33 -16.37 3.65
CA GLY A 8 4.58 -16.56 2.91
C GLY A 8 4.42 -17.35 1.62
N LYS A 9 3.64 -16.84 0.66
CA LYS A 9 3.79 -17.22 -0.76
C LYS A 9 3.82 -15.93 -1.54
N ALA A 10 5.02 -15.52 -1.97
CA ALA A 10 5.16 -14.64 -3.12
C ALA A 10 4.22 -15.22 -4.20
N LYS A 11 3.19 -14.46 -4.59
CA LYS A 11 2.24 -14.88 -5.61
C LYS A 11 2.99 -14.88 -6.94
N THR A 12 3.76 -15.93 -7.20
CA THR A 12 4.49 -16.22 -8.42
C THR A 12 3.53 -16.62 -9.54
N GLY A 13 2.60 -15.73 -9.89
CA GLY A 13 1.72 -15.96 -11.05
C GLY A 13 0.43 -15.14 -11.12
N GLY A 14 0.04 -14.41 -10.08
CA GLY A 14 -1.18 -13.59 -10.10
C GLY A 14 -0.88 -12.11 -9.91
N LYS A 15 -1.38 -11.22 -10.79
CA LYS A 15 -1.26 -9.76 -10.63
C LYS A 15 -1.78 -9.36 -9.25
N ALA A 16 -0.89 -8.86 -8.38
CA ALA A 16 -1.30 -8.35 -7.07
C ALA A 16 -2.21 -7.13 -7.28
N LYS A 17 -3.41 -7.14 -6.65
CA LYS A 17 -4.30 -5.96 -6.69
C LYS A 17 -3.56 -4.75 -6.13
N SER A 18 -3.62 -3.63 -6.87
CA SER A 18 -2.97 -2.38 -6.47
C SER A 18 -3.62 -1.80 -5.20
N ARG A 19 -2.90 -0.94 -4.47
CA ARG A 19 -3.47 -0.26 -3.29
C ARG A 19 -4.63 0.68 -3.65
N SER A 20 -4.55 1.36 -4.79
CA SER A 20 -5.65 2.17 -5.32
C SER A 20 -6.89 1.33 -5.61
N SER A 21 -6.72 0.21 -6.32
CA SER A 21 -7.84 -0.70 -6.63
C SER A 21 -8.45 -1.35 -5.39
N ARG A 22 -7.68 -1.58 -4.32
CA ARG A 22 -8.20 -2.06 -3.03
C ARG A 22 -8.96 -0.99 -2.26
N ALA A 23 -8.54 0.28 -2.39
CA ALA A 23 -9.18 1.41 -1.75
C ALA A 23 -10.39 1.96 -2.53
N GLY A 24 -10.59 1.52 -3.78
CA GLY A 24 -11.65 2.04 -4.65
C GLY A 24 -11.38 3.46 -5.17
N LEU A 25 -10.12 3.89 -5.17
CA LEU A 25 -9.72 5.26 -5.53
C LEU A 25 -9.09 5.27 -6.92
N GLN A 26 -9.43 6.29 -7.74
CA GLN A 26 -8.75 6.55 -9.01
C GLN A 26 -7.35 7.12 -8.78
N PHE A 27 -7.18 7.90 -7.71
CA PHE A 27 -5.90 8.49 -7.38
C PHE A 27 -4.83 7.44 -7.00
N PRO A 28 -3.55 7.68 -7.36
CA PRO A 28 -2.48 6.71 -7.19
C PRO A 28 -1.93 6.67 -5.75
N VAL A 29 -2.63 5.98 -4.84
CA VAL A 29 -2.24 5.71 -3.43
C VAL A 29 -0.79 5.23 -3.32
N GLY A 30 -0.37 4.36 -4.24
CA GLY A 30 0.98 3.80 -4.24
C GLY A 30 2.08 4.86 -4.41
N ARG A 31 1.83 5.83 -5.28
CA ARG A 31 2.71 6.93 -5.60
C ARG A 31 2.73 7.95 -4.47
N LEU A 32 1.56 8.32 -3.93
CA LEU A 32 1.46 9.23 -2.79
C LEU A 32 2.26 8.72 -1.59
N HIS A 33 2.17 7.42 -1.30
CA HIS A 33 2.99 6.83 -0.23
C HIS A 33 4.51 6.99 -0.46
N ARG A 34 4.97 6.91 -1.72
CA ARG A 34 6.38 7.12 -2.06
C ARG A 34 6.77 8.58 -1.91
N ILE A 35 5.92 9.50 -2.35
CA ILE A 35 6.15 10.94 -2.24
C ILE A 35 6.21 11.36 -0.78
N LEU A 36 5.26 10.90 0.06
CA LEU A 36 5.25 11.21 1.49
C LEU A 36 6.54 10.76 2.21
N ARG A 37 7.11 9.61 1.81
CA ARG A 37 8.39 9.14 2.38
C ARG A 37 9.61 9.89 1.85
N LYS A 38 9.60 10.28 0.56
CA LYS A 38 10.70 11.06 -0.03
C LYS A 38 10.70 12.53 0.40
N GLY A 39 9.52 13.08 0.71
CA GLY A 39 9.37 14.47 1.15
C GLY A 39 9.75 14.71 2.60
N ASN A 40 10.25 13.70 3.33
CA ASN A 40 10.70 13.81 4.73
C ASN A 40 9.66 14.40 5.70
N TYR A 41 8.36 14.26 5.41
CA TYR A 41 7.28 14.79 6.26
C TYR A 41 7.19 14.12 7.62
N ALA A 42 7.65 12.86 7.73
CA ALA A 42 7.74 12.12 8.98
C ALA A 42 8.76 10.98 8.86
N GLN A 43 9.34 10.57 9.99
CA GLN A 43 10.24 9.41 10.05
C GLN A 43 9.56 8.11 9.62
N ARG A 44 8.25 7.96 9.91
CA ARG A 44 7.43 6.82 9.49
C ARG A 44 6.11 7.32 8.91
N VAL A 45 5.66 6.67 7.84
CA VAL A 45 4.35 6.93 7.22
C VAL A 45 3.47 5.71 7.44
N GLY A 46 2.35 5.89 8.13
CA GLY A 46 1.37 4.83 8.36
C GLY A 46 0.69 4.38 7.06
N ALA A 47 0.27 3.10 7.00
CA ALA A 47 -0.29 2.52 5.78
C ALA A 47 -1.60 3.20 5.30
N GLY A 48 -2.38 3.76 6.24
CA GLY A 48 -3.63 4.47 5.95
C GLY A 48 -3.45 5.92 5.49
N ALA A 49 -2.34 6.57 5.84
CA ALA A 49 -2.09 7.98 5.49
C ALA A 49 -2.19 8.27 3.97
N PRO A 50 -1.53 7.51 3.07
CA PRO A 50 -1.66 7.74 1.64
C PRO A 50 -3.04 7.37 1.07
N VAL A 51 -3.84 6.57 1.78
CA VAL A 51 -5.22 6.24 1.37
C VAL A 51 -6.13 7.42 1.67
N TYR A 52 -6.04 7.99 2.87
CA TYR A 52 -6.78 9.19 3.24
C TYR A 52 -6.45 10.35 2.31
N LEU A 53 -5.15 10.61 2.09
CA LEU A 53 -4.74 11.68 1.17
C LEU A 53 -5.27 11.46 -0.25
N ALA A 54 -5.22 10.23 -0.79
CA ALA A 54 -5.77 9.91 -2.11
C ALA A 54 -7.31 10.00 -2.18
N ALA A 55 -8.01 9.95 -1.05
CA ALA A 55 -9.46 10.03 -1.01
C ALA A 55 -9.96 11.48 -0.95
N VAL A 56 -9.12 12.39 -0.46
CA VAL A 56 -9.44 13.82 -0.32
C VAL A 56 -9.02 14.62 -1.55
N LEU A 57 -7.92 14.23 -2.21
CA LEU A 57 -7.50 14.76 -3.51
C LEU A 57 -8.37 14.21 -4.63
#